data_AF-A0A956EI59-F1
#
_entry.id   AF-A0A956EI59-F1
#
_cell.length_a   1.000
_cell.length_b   1.000
_cell.length_c   1.000
_cell.angle_alpha   90.00
_cell.angle_beta   90.00
_cell.angle_gamma   90.00
#
_symmetry.space_group_name_H-M   'P 1'
#
loop_
_entity.id
_entity.type
_entity.pdbx_description
1 polymer ?
#
loop_
_entity_poly.entity_id
_entity_poly.type
_entity_poly.pdbx_seq_one_letter_code
_entity_poly.pdbx_strand_id
1 'polypeptide(L)'
;LGGTIDRRRLAEAVAREACVGETVAAAEARIASEACRDPAMARSLAKIAADEERHAQLGWRTLAWLLEGLDPASRAGVLGVMEEAIESALEGLVTAPPVAADSPEEAVARAFGLLPAGERAALVRCALEEIVRPCAGALAQRVAA
;
A
#
# COMPACT_ATOMS: atom_id res chain seq x y z
N LEU A 1 7.35 -0.11 -31.74
CA LEU A 1 7.11 0.06 -30.29
C LEU A 1 8.47 0.29 -29.64
N GLY A 2 8.90 1.54 -29.52
CA GLY A 2 10.27 1.90 -29.14
C GLY A 2 10.33 3.15 -28.28
N GLY A 3 9.45 3.22 -27.28
CA GLY A 3 9.55 4.27 -26.26
C GLY A 3 10.60 3.86 -25.23
N THR A 4 11.67 4.65 -25.09
CA THR A 4 12.62 4.50 -24.00
C THR A 4 11.87 4.66 -22.68
N ILE A 5 11.90 3.65 -21.82
CA ILE A 5 11.31 3.74 -20.48
C ILE A 5 12.20 4.64 -19.63
N ASP A 6 11.65 5.74 -19.15
CA ASP A 6 12.32 6.61 -18.18
C ASP A 6 12.41 5.90 -16.82
N ARG A 7 13.64 5.53 -16.43
CA ARG A 7 13.93 4.83 -15.18
C ARG A 7 13.43 5.60 -13.96
N ARG A 8 13.55 6.93 -13.94
CA ARG A 8 13.12 7.72 -12.78
C ARG A 8 11.61 7.68 -12.65
N ARG A 9 10.88 7.94 -13.73
CA ARG A 9 9.41 7.86 -13.72
C ARG A 9 8.91 6.47 -13.35
N LEU A 10 9.58 5.42 -13.83
CA LEU A 10 9.25 4.05 -13.44
C LEU A 10 9.49 3.83 -11.93
N ALA A 11 10.59 4.35 -11.38
CA ALA A 11 10.87 4.25 -9.94
C ALA A 11 9.82 5.01 -9.10
N GLU A 12 9.40 6.20 -9.52
CA GLU A 12 8.33 6.97 -8.87
C GLU A 12 6.99 6.22 -8.90
N ALA A 13 6.65 5.57 -10.02
CA ALA A 13 5.45 4.75 -10.13
C ALA A 13 5.50 3.52 -9.21
N VAL A 14 6.62 2.77 -9.23
CA VAL A 14 6.83 1.60 -8.36
C VAL A 14 6.79 1.98 -6.88
N ALA A 15 7.33 3.14 -6.50
CA ALA A 15 7.27 3.64 -5.13
C ALA A 15 5.82 3.88 -4.68
N ARG A 16 5.01 4.57 -5.48
CA ARG A 16 3.60 4.87 -5.14
C ARG A 16 2.72 3.63 -5.14
N GLU A 17 2.72 2.92 -6.25
CA GLU A 17 1.73 1.88 -6.52
C GLU A 17 2.13 0.60 -5.81
N ALA A 18 3.29 0.03 -6.14
CA ALA A 18 3.69 -1.27 -5.62
C ALA A 18 4.20 -1.22 -4.17
N CYS A 19 5.00 -0.22 -3.80
CA CYS A 19 5.60 -0.19 -2.46
C CYS A 19 4.60 0.28 -1.40
N VAL A 20 3.94 1.42 -1.62
CA VAL A 20 2.95 1.95 -0.66
C VAL A 20 1.57 1.32 -0.88
N GLY A 21 1.01 1.46 -2.08
CA GLY A 21 -0.34 1.01 -2.41
C GLY A 21 -0.58 -0.48 -2.15
N GLU A 22 0.23 -1.35 -2.75
CA GLU A 22 0.01 -2.81 -2.62
C GLU A 22 0.33 -3.33 -1.21
N THR A 23 1.26 -2.71 -0.48
CA THR A 23 1.50 -3.09 0.93
C THR A 23 0.27 -2.80 1.79
N VAL A 24 -0.35 -1.62 1.61
CA VAL A 24 -1.58 -1.25 2.30
C VAL A 24 -2.73 -2.14 1.85
N ALA A 25 -2.91 -2.36 0.54
CA ALA A 25 -3.96 -3.20 -0.02
C ALA A 25 -3.86 -4.67 0.47
N ALA A 26 -2.66 -5.21 0.56
CA ALA A 26 -2.42 -6.55 1.11
C ALA A 26 -2.89 -6.66 2.57
N ALA A 27 -2.55 -5.67 3.40
CA ALA A 27 -2.98 -5.62 4.80
C ALA A 27 -4.50 -5.48 4.92
N GLU A 28 -5.11 -4.56 4.16
CA GLU A 28 -6.56 -4.35 4.11
C GLU A 28 -7.30 -5.63 3.68
N ALA A 29 -6.90 -6.23 2.56
CA ALA A 29 -7.54 -7.44 2.05
C ALA A 29 -7.38 -8.63 3.00
N ARG A 30 -6.26 -8.73 3.72
CA ARG A 30 -6.05 -9.78 4.73
C ARG A 30 -7.04 -9.64 5.88
N ILE A 31 -7.11 -8.48 6.51
CA ILE A 31 -8.02 -8.24 7.63
C ILE A 31 -9.48 -8.33 7.18
N ALA A 32 -9.81 -7.80 5.99
CA ALA A 32 -11.13 -7.94 5.39
C ALA A 32 -11.51 -9.42 5.20
N SER A 33 -10.59 -10.26 4.73
CA SER A 33 -10.81 -11.69 4.58
C SER A 33 -11.11 -12.39 5.90
N GLU A 34 -10.43 -12.01 6.97
CA GLU A 34 -10.60 -12.61 8.30
C GLU A 34 -11.91 -12.18 8.97
N ALA A 35 -12.35 -10.94 8.71
CA ALA A 35 -13.61 -10.40 9.23
C ALA A 35 -14.84 -10.82 8.41
N CYS A 36 -14.66 -11.26 7.16
CA CYS A 36 -15.74 -11.61 6.25
C CYS A 36 -16.46 -12.90 6.65
N ARG A 37 -17.81 -12.87 6.64
CA ARG A 37 -18.65 -14.02 6.98
C ARG A 37 -19.09 -14.82 5.76
N ASP A 38 -19.18 -14.18 4.58
CA ASP A 38 -19.46 -14.90 3.34
C ASP A 38 -18.21 -15.70 2.90
N PRO A 39 -18.28 -17.04 2.80
CA PRO A 39 -17.10 -17.84 2.52
C PRO A 39 -16.49 -17.61 1.12
N ALA A 40 -17.31 -17.23 0.13
CA ALA A 40 -16.82 -16.99 -1.23
C ALA A 40 -16.07 -15.65 -1.32
N MET A 41 -16.60 -14.63 -0.65
CA MET A 41 -15.96 -13.33 -0.53
C MET A 41 -14.67 -13.42 0.29
N ALA A 42 -14.69 -14.10 1.44
CA ALA A 42 -13.49 -14.32 2.25
C ALA A 42 -12.35 -14.98 1.44
N ARG A 43 -12.65 -16.04 0.66
CA ARG A 43 -11.65 -16.67 -0.22
C ARG A 43 -11.11 -15.72 -1.29
N SER A 44 -11.97 -14.87 -1.85
CA SER A 44 -11.56 -13.89 -2.85
C SER A 44 -10.63 -12.83 -2.25
N LEU A 45 -10.98 -12.31 -1.07
CA LEU A 45 -10.16 -11.35 -0.31
C LEU A 45 -8.82 -11.95 0.10
N ALA A 46 -8.78 -13.21 0.57
CA ALA A 46 -7.53 -13.91 0.87
C ALA A 46 -6.61 -14.04 -0.35
N LYS A 47 -7.19 -14.30 -1.53
CA LYS A 47 -6.42 -14.36 -2.77
C LYS A 47 -5.87 -12.99 -3.15
N ILE A 48 -6.69 -11.94 -3.08
CA ILE A 48 -6.26 -10.56 -3.31
C ILE A 48 -5.11 -10.22 -2.37
N ALA A 49 -5.24 -10.48 -1.08
CA ALA A 49 -4.18 -10.23 -0.11
C ALA A 49 -2.85 -10.90 -0.49
N ALA A 50 -2.90 -12.15 -0.97
CA ALA A 50 -1.71 -12.88 -1.41
C ALA A 50 -1.15 -12.37 -2.75
N ASP A 51 -1.99 -11.87 -3.66
CA ASP A 51 -1.57 -11.23 -4.91
C ASP A 51 -0.85 -9.90 -4.60
N GLU A 52 -1.46 -9.04 -3.78
CA GLU A 52 -0.86 -7.74 -3.44
C GLU A 52 0.38 -7.86 -2.58
N GLU A 53 0.46 -8.85 -1.69
CA GLU A 53 1.71 -9.13 -0.96
C GLU A 53 2.86 -9.46 -1.92
N ARG A 54 2.59 -10.28 -2.96
CA ARG A 54 3.59 -10.60 -3.98
C ARG A 54 3.95 -9.38 -4.83
N HIS A 55 2.98 -8.56 -5.19
CA HIS A 55 3.22 -7.32 -5.92
C HIS A 55 4.05 -6.33 -5.11
N ALA A 56 3.75 -6.15 -3.82
CA ALA A 56 4.53 -5.32 -2.91
C ALA A 56 5.97 -5.81 -2.80
N GLN A 57 6.18 -7.10 -2.55
CA GLN A 57 7.52 -7.68 -2.48
C GLN A 57 8.32 -7.50 -3.78
N LEU A 58 7.67 -7.66 -4.94
CA LEU A 58 8.29 -7.39 -6.23
C LEU A 58 8.61 -5.91 -6.40
N GLY A 59 7.69 -5.03 -5.99
CA GLY A 59 7.83 -3.58 -6.01
C GLY A 59 9.06 -3.12 -5.24
N TRP A 60 9.20 -3.54 -3.98
CA TRP A 60 10.35 -3.18 -3.14
C TRP A 60 11.68 -3.64 -3.74
N ARG A 61 11.76 -4.88 -4.25
CA ARG A 61 12.97 -5.38 -4.94
C ARG A 61 13.27 -4.59 -6.22
N THR A 62 12.23 -4.28 -6.99
CA THR A 62 12.34 -3.54 -8.25
C THR A 62 12.80 -2.12 -7.99
N LEU A 63 12.26 -1.46 -6.98
CA LEU A 63 12.65 -0.11 -6.60
C LEU A 63 14.11 -0.05 -6.17
N ALA A 64 14.57 -0.99 -5.34
CA ALA A 64 15.98 -1.08 -4.95
C ALA A 64 16.91 -1.16 -6.17
N TRP A 65 16.59 -2.03 -7.13
CA TRP A 65 17.35 -2.15 -8.37
C TRP A 65 17.30 -0.87 -9.24
N LEU A 66 16.14 -0.21 -9.34
CA LEU A 66 15.99 1.04 -10.09
C LEU A 66 16.84 2.17 -9.49
N LEU A 67 16.86 2.29 -8.16
CA LEU A 67 17.60 3.34 -7.44
C LEU A 67 19.11 3.18 -7.59
N GLU A 68 19.66 1.96 -7.59
CA GLU A 68 21.09 1.70 -7.81
C GLU A 68 21.58 2.34 -9.12
N GLY A 69 20.72 2.37 -10.14
CA GLY A 69 21.02 2.93 -11.46
C GLY A 69 20.66 4.41 -11.66
N LEU A 70 20.26 5.14 -10.61
CA LEU A 70 19.97 6.57 -10.63
C LEU A 70 21.08 7.38 -9.96
N ASP A 71 21.24 8.64 -10.37
CA ASP A 71 22.10 9.60 -9.68
C ASP A 71 21.51 10.01 -8.31
N PRO A 72 22.32 10.58 -7.39
CA PRO A 72 21.86 10.91 -6.04
C PRO A 72 20.65 11.86 -5.98
N ALA A 73 20.57 12.85 -6.87
CA ALA A 73 19.45 13.79 -6.87
C ALA A 73 18.15 13.11 -7.33
N SER A 74 18.24 12.24 -8.35
CA SER A 74 17.10 11.42 -8.77
C SER A 74 16.66 10.43 -7.70
N ARG A 75 17.59 9.79 -6.97
CA ARG A 75 17.25 8.91 -5.83
C ARG A 75 16.48 9.68 -4.74
N ALA A 76 16.98 10.86 -4.36
CA ALA A 76 16.32 11.70 -3.38
C ALA A 76 14.91 12.11 -3.83
N GLY A 77 14.73 12.44 -5.13
CA GLY A 77 13.41 12.74 -5.69
C GLY A 77 12.43 11.56 -5.60
N VAL A 78 12.87 10.34 -5.90
CA VAL A 78 12.02 9.13 -5.79
C VAL A 78 11.65 8.85 -4.33
N LEU A 79 12.58 9.01 -3.38
CA LEU A 79 12.29 8.86 -1.96
C LEU A 79 11.31 9.93 -1.45
N GLY A 80 11.40 11.16 -1.97
CA GLY A 80 10.39 12.20 -1.72
C GLY A 80 9.00 11.82 -2.21
N VAL A 81 8.89 11.25 -3.43
CA VAL A 81 7.62 10.73 -3.96
C VAL A 81 7.05 9.59 -3.12
N MET A 82 7.90 8.75 -2.53
CA MET A 82 7.44 7.73 -1.59
C MET A 82 6.84 8.35 -0.33
N GLU A 83 7.47 9.37 0.24
CA GLU A 83 6.94 10.08 1.40
C GLU A 83 5.61 10.77 1.08
N GLU A 84 5.52 11.45 -0.07
CA GLU A 84 4.25 12.03 -0.56
C GLU A 84 3.13 10.98 -0.69
N ALA A 85 3.47 9.76 -1.11
CA ALA A 85 2.52 8.66 -1.22
C ALA A 85 2.02 8.17 0.15
N ILE A 86 2.90 8.14 1.14
CA ILE A 86 2.55 7.79 2.52
C ILE A 86 1.58 8.83 3.09
N GLU A 87 1.91 10.12 2.93
CA GLU A 87 1.05 11.21 3.40
C GLU A 87 -0.30 11.24 2.67
N SER A 88 -0.30 11.03 1.35
CA SER A 88 -1.55 10.94 0.57
C SER A 88 -2.44 9.78 1.04
N ALA A 89 -1.85 8.64 1.40
CA ALA A 89 -2.60 7.51 1.96
C ALA A 89 -3.22 7.87 3.32
N LEU A 90 -2.53 8.64 4.16
CA LEU A 90 -3.07 9.14 5.44
C LEU A 90 -4.20 10.15 5.25
N GLU A 91 -4.04 11.11 4.34
CA GLU A 91 -5.07 12.10 4.00
C GLU A 91 -6.35 11.44 3.47
N GLY A 92 -6.20 10.38 2.66
CA GLY A 92 -7.31 9.59 2.15
C GLY A 92 -8.19 8.96 3.24
N LEU A 93 -7.67 8.76 4.45
CA LEU A 93 -8.45 8.24 5.59
C LEU A 93 -9.43 9.27 6.17
N VAL A 94 -9.10 10.56 6.09
CA VAL A 94 -9.89 11.66 6.70
C VAL A 94 -11.11 12.01 5.85
N THR A 95 -11.05 11.73 4.55
CA THR A 95 -12.07 12.14 3.56
C THR A 95 -13.22 11.14 3.39
N ALA A 96 -13.14 9.95 4.01
CA ALA A 96 -14.17 8.93 3.88
C ALA A 96 -15.46 9.34 4.62
N PRO A 97 -16.65 9.28 3.98
CA PRO A 97 -17.90 9.61 4.65
C PRO A 97 -18.18 8.60 5.77
N PRO A 98 -18.63 9.06 6.96
CA PRO A 98 -18.98 8.15 8.03
C PRO A 98 -20.25 7.38 7.65
N VAL A 99 -20.17 6.05 7.61
CA VAL A 99 -21.35 5.22 7.84
C VAL A 99 -21.69 5.35 9.32
N ALA A 100 -22.98 5.46 9.66
CA ALA A 100 -23.40 5.52 11.06
C ALA A 100 -22.93 4.25 11.77
N ALA A 101 -22.13 4.43 12.82
CA ALA A 101 -21.63 3.33 13.64
C ALA A 101 -22.81 2.48 14.17
N ASP A 102 -22.65 1.17 14.15
CA ASP A 102 -23.61 0.17 14.62
C ASP A 102 -24.92 0.12 13.82
N SER A 103 -24.92 0.63 12.59
CA SER A 103 -26.07 0.53 11.68
C SER A 103 -26.23 -0.88 11.08
N PRO A 104 -27.46 -1.31 10.71
CA PRO A 104 -27.68 -2.55 9.97
C PRO A 104 -26.87 -2.61 8.66
N GLU A 105 -26.72 -1.48 7.96
CA GLU A 105 -25.93 -1.35 6.75
C GLU A 105 -24.45 -1.64 6.99
N GLU A 106 -23.87 -1.12 8.08
CA GLU A 106 -22.51 -1.44 8.49
C GLU A 106 -22.36 -2.93 8.82
N ALA A 107 -23.32 -3.52 9.54
CA ALA A 107 -23.29 -4.95 9.87
C ALA A 107 -23.31 -5.84 8.62
N VAL A 108 -24.12 -5.48 7.61
CA VAL A 108 -24.15 -6.16 6.31
C VAL A 108 -22.83 -5.95 5.56
N ALA A 109 -22.33 -4.72 5.48
CA ALA A 109 -21.07 -4.41 4.82
C ALA A 109 -19.90 -5.21 5.42
N ARG A 110 -19.81 -5.26 6.75
CA ARG A 110 -18.81 -6.03 7.48
C ARG A 110 -18.92 -7.54 7.20
N ALA A 111 -20.14 -8.07 7.09
CA ALA A 111 -20.33 -9.48 6.74
C ALA A 111 -19.74 -9.84 5.36
N PHE A 112 -19.62 -8.87 4.46
CA PHE A 112 -18.96 -8.99 3.15
C PHE A 112 -17.52 -8.45 3.12
N GLY A 113 -16.91 -8.18 4.28
CA GLY A 113 -15.50 -7.79 4.39
C GLY A 113 -15.22 -6.30 4.22
N LEU A 114 -16.25 -5.43 4.14
CA LEU A 114 -16.02 -3.99 4.18
C LEU A 114 -15.77 -3.56 5.64
N LEU A 115 -14.53 -3.12 5.91
CA LEU A 115 -14.14 -2.67 7.24
C LEU A 115 -14.79 -1.33 7.59
N PRO A 116 -15.24 -1.13 8.85
CA PRO A 116 -15.64 0.18 9.32
C PRO A 116 -14.52 1.21 9.14
N ALA A 117 -14.88 2.47 8.85
CA ALA A 117 -13.90 3.51 8.51
C ALA A 117 -12.81 3.69 9.58
N GLY A 118 -13.17 3.59 10.87
CA GLY A 118 -12.22 3.67 11.99
C GLY A 118 -11.23 2.50 12.04
N GLU A 119 -11.71 1.27 11.82
CA GLU A 119 -10.87 0.07 11.76
C GLU A 119 -9.93 0.12 10.55
N ARG A 120 -10.47 0.50 9.38
CA ARG A 120 -9.67 0.70 8.17
C ARG A 120 -8.58 1.74 8.39
N ALA A 121 -8.92 2.90 8.98
CA ALA A 121 -7.94 3.95 9.26
C ALA A 121 -6.85 3.52 10.24
N ALA A 122 -7.19 2.74 11.27
CA ALA A 122 -6.20 2.17 12.18
C ALA A 122 -5.26 1.19 11.45
N LEU A 123 -5.81 0.33 10.60
CA LEU A 123 -5.06 -0.64 9.81
C LEU A 123 -4.09 0.02 8.83
N VAL A 124 -4.55 1.01 8.06
CA VAL A 124 -3.70 1.74 7.12
C VAL A 124 -2.56 2.44 7.86
N ARG A 125 -2.83 3.11 8.99
CA ARG A 125 -1.76 3.71 9.81
C ARG A 125 -0.74 2.66 10.28
N CYS A 126 -1.22 1.52 10.78
CA CYS A 126 -0.34 0.43 11.21
C CYS A 126 0.53 -0.09 10.05
N ALA A 127 -0.05 -0.36 8.88
CA ALA A 127 0.70 -0.81 7.71
C ALA A 127 1.77 0.21 7.26
N LEU A 128 1.44 1.51 7.28
CA LEU A 128 2.38 2.56 6.93
C LEU A 128 3.53 2.68 7.95
N GLU A 129 3.22 2.68 9.24
CA GLU A 129 4.21 2.88 10.32
C GLU A 129 5.06 1.63 10.59
N GLU A 130 4.49 0.44 10.50
CA GLU A 130 5.17 -0.81 10.88
C GLU A 130 5.83 -1.53 9.70
N ILE A 131 5.43 -1.23 8.46
CA ILE A 131 5.95 -1.90 7.27
C ILE A 131 6.55 -0.88 6.30
N VAL A 132 5.75 0.05 5.78
CA VAL A 132 6.19 0.93 4.68
C VAL A 132 7.33 1.85 5.10
N ARG A 133 7.20 2.58 6.22
CA ARG A 133 8.24 3.49 6.71
C ARG A 133 9.55 2.77 7.07
N PRO A 134 9.54 1.63 7.80
CA PRO A 134 10.77 0.85 8.03
C PRO A 134 11.43 0.34 6.75
N CYS A 135 10.65 -0.17 5.80
CA CYS A 135 11.18 -0.61 4.50
C CYS A 135 11.78 0.55 3.70
N ALA A 136 11.12 1.72 3.68
CA ALA A 136 11.63 2.93 3.07
C ALA A 136 12.95 3.39 3.71
N GLY A 137 13.03 3.38 5.04
CA GLY A 137 14.24 3.71 5.78
C GLY A 137 15.41 2.78 5.47
N ALA A 138 15.17 1.46 5.46
CA ALA A 138 16.18 0.47 5.10
C ALA A 138 16.65 0.63 3.64
N LEU A 139 15.73 0.94 2.72
CA LEU A 139 16.04 1.20 1.33
C LEU A 139 16.90 2.46 1.16
N ALA A 140 16.55 3.55 1.85
CA ALA A 140 17.31 4.80 1.82
C ALA A 140 18.75 4.60 2.33
N GLN A 141 18.91 3.85 3.43
CA GLN A 141 20.23 3.49 3.96
C GLN A 141 21.05 2.67 2.95
N ARG A 142 20.42 1.69 2.28
CA ARG A 142 21.08 0.84 1.29
C ARG A 142 21.63 1.64 0.12
N VAL A 143 20.91 2.63 -0.39
CA VAL A 143 21.28 3.38 -1.60
C VAL A 143 22.17 4.60 -1.31
N ALA A 144 22.38 4.93 -0.03
CA ALA A 144 23.30 5.96 0.43
C ALA A 144 24.73 5.42 0.64
N ALA A 145 24.87 4.10 0.85
CA ALA A 145 26.15 3.40 0.91
C ALA A 145 26.77 3.23 -0.49
#